data_AF-A0A966WR13-F1
#
_entry.id   AF-A0A966WR13-F1
#
_cell.length_a   1.000
_cell.length_b   1.000
_cell.length_c   1.000
_cell.angle_alpha   90.00
_cell.angle_beta   90.00
_cell.angle_gamma   90.00
#
_symmetry.space_group_name_H-M   'P 1'
#
loop_
_entity.id
_entity.type
_entity.pdbx_description
1 polymer ?
#
loop_
_entity_poly.entity_id
_entity_poly.type
_entity_poly.pdbx_seq_one_letter_code
_entity_poly.pdbx_strand_id
1 'polypeptide(L)' 'SLYFGYLGRKDAETAPLIDAIDGVIDAMRADGRLAALQTKWFGQSFEVPARVVEANA' A
#
# COMPACT_ATOMS: atom_id res chain seq x y z
N SER A 1 -0.55 -1.04 -16.94
CA SER A 1 -1.31 -1.05 -15.68
C SER A 1 -0.96 0.18 -14.87
N LEU A 2 -1.94 0.87 -14.29
CA LEU A 2 -1.71 2.04 -13.43
C LEU A 2 -1.46 1.54 -12.00
N TYR A 3 -0.34 1.95 -11.40
CA TYR A 3 0.03 1.60 -10.03
C TYR A 3 0.12 2.86 -9.19
N PHE A 4 -0.41 2.79 -7.97
CA PHE A 4 -0.22 3.79 -6.92
C PHE A 4 0.57 3.17 -5.78
N GLY A 5 1.58 3.89 -5.31
CA GLY A 5 2.44 3.48 -4.21
C GLY A 5 2.56 4.58 -3.17
N TYR A 6 2.67 4.18 -1.91
CA TYR A 6 3.04 5.06 -0.81
C TYR A 6 4.57 5.02 -0.69
N LEU A 7 5.23 6.15 -0.92
CA LEU A 7 6.69 6.21 -0.94
C LEU A 7 7.23 6.60 0.43
N GLY A 8 8.19 5.81 0.92
CA GLY A 8 8.92 6.04 2.16
C GLY A 8 10.41 6.25 1.90
N ARG A 9 11.09 6.92 2.83
CA ARG A 9 12.55 7.04 2.83
C ARG A 9 13.17 5.68 3.22
N LYS A 10 14.15 5.21 2.44
CA LYS A 10 14.81 3.91 2.63
C LYS A 10 16.01 4.05 3.58
N ASP A 11 15.73 4.22 4.87
CA ASP A 11 16.73 4.11 5.94
C ASP A 11 16.15 3.53 7.22
N ALA A 12 17.04 3.16 8.14
CA ALA A 12 16.69 2.50 9.39
C ALA A 12 15.87 3.39 10.33
N GLU A 13 16.02 4.72 10.25
CA GLU A 13 15.29 5.63 11.13
C GLU A 13 13.82 5.75 10.73
N THR A 14 13.52 5.75 9.42
CA THR A 14 12.14 5.80 8.94
C THR A 14 11.49 4.42 8.80
N ALA A 15 12.25 3.32 8.87
CA ALA A 15 11.70 1.97 8.72
C ALA A 15 10.50 1.68 9.65
N PRO A 16 10.53 2.00 10.97
CA PRO A 16 9.37 1.74 11.85
C PRO A 16 8.12 2.54 11.46
N LEU A 17 8.30 3.73 10.90
CA LEU A 17 7.18 4.54 10.40
C LEU A 17 6.56 3.92 9.15
N ILE A 18 7.39 3.42 8.23
CA ILE A 18 6.92 2.74 7.02
C ILE A 18 6.18 1.46 7.38
N ASP A 19 6.72 0.65 8.30
CA ASP A 19 6.05 -0.55 8.80
C ASP A 19 4.67 -0.24 9.41
N ALA A 20 4.55 0.86 10.15
CA ALA A 20 3.28 1.29 10.72
C ALA A 20 2.26 1.71 9.63
N ILE A 21 2.72 2.42 8.60
CA ILE A 21 1.87 2.84 7.47
C ILE A 21 1.41 1.61 6.68
N ASP A 22 2.32 0.69 6.36
CA ASP A 22 2.02 -0.58 5.68
C ASP A 22 0.96 -1.36 6.46
N GLY A 23 1.11 -1.50 7.78
CA GLY A 23 0.14 -2.20 8.63
C GLY A 23 -1.27 -1.60 8.57
N VAL A 24 -1.38 -0.26 8.52
CA VAL A 24 -2.70 0.41 8.38
C VAL A 24 -3.28 0.18 6.99
N ILE A 25 -2.47 0.24 5.93
CA ILE A 25 -2.91 -0.01 4.55
C ILE A 25 -3.38 -1.46 4.41
N ASP A 26 -2.67 -2.42 4.99
CA ASP A 26 -3.05 -3.83 5.01
C ASP A 26 -4.37 -4.06 5.75
N ALA A 27 -4.57 -3.41 6.90
CA ALA A 27 -5.84 -3.46 7.62
C ALA A 27 -6.99 -2.90 6.77
N MET A 28 -6.78 -1.76 6.11
CA MET A 28 -7.77 -1.16 5.21
C MET A 28 -8.05 -2.01 3.96
N ARG A 29 -7.07 -2.80 3.51
CA ARG A 29 -7.24 -3.74 2.40
C ARG A 29 -8.05 -4.95 2.84
N ALA A 30 -7.77 -5.49 4.03
CA ALA A 30 -8.48 -6.63 4.60
C ALA A 30 -9.96 -6.33 4.92
N ASP A 31 -10.25 -5.11 5.37
CA ASP A 31 -11.62 -4.70 5.74
C ASP A 31 -12.39 -3.98 4.60
N GLY A 32 -11.79 -3.84 3.42
CA GLY A 32 -12.41 -3.26 2.23
C GLY A 32 -12.46 -1.74 2.18
N ARG A 33 -12.02 -1.02 3.22
CA ARG A 33 -11.98 0.46 3.21
C ARG A 33 -11.09 1.02 2.10
N LEU A 34 -9.97 0.35 1.81
CA LEU A 34 -9.05 0.79 0.76
C LEU A 34 -9.71 0.71 -0.62
N ALA A 35 -10.44 -0.37 -0.90
CA ALA A 35 -11.17 -0.52 -2.16
C ALA A 35 -12.24 0.56 -2.30
N ALA A 36 -13.01 0.84 -1.25
CA ALA A 36 -14.01 1.90 -1.25
C ALA A 36 -13.40 3.29 -1.52
N LEU A 37 -12.25 3.61 -0.92
CA LEU A 37 -11.54 4.86 -1.18
C LEU A 37 -11.04 4.96 -2.62
N GLN A 38 -10.43 3.88 -3.14
CA GLN A 38 -9.93 3.86 -4.52
C GLN A 38 -11.07 4.03 -5.53
N THR A 39 -12.19 3.33 -5.36
CA THR A 39 -13.36 3.51 -6.23
C THR A 39 -13.90 4.94 -6.18
N LYS A 40 -13.97 5.55 -4.99
CA LYS A 40 -14.46 6.93 -4.84
C LYS A 40 -13.62 7.95 -5.60
N TRP A 41 -12.30 7.82 -5.57
CA TRP A 41 -11.40 8.84 -6.11
C TRP A 41 -10.83 8.53 -7.49
N PHE A 42 -10.71 7.25 -7.85
CA PHE A 42 -10.10 6.78 -9.10
C PHE A 42 -11.08 6.02 -10.01
N GLY A 43 -12.33 5.80 -9.57
CA GLY A 43 -13.35 5.07 -10.33
C GLY A 43 -13.13 3.56 -10.42
N GLN A 44 -12.07 3.03 -9.78
CA GLN A 44 -11.73 1.61 -9.75
C GLN A 44 -10.93 1.27 -8.48
N SER A 45 -10.92 0.00 -8.08
CA SER A 45 -9.98 -0.53 -7.10
C SER A 45 -8.78 -1.18 -7.80
N PHE A 46 -7.64 -1.24 -7.11
CA PHE A 46 -6.42 -1.85 -7.63
C PHE A 46 -6.06 -3.10 -6.83
N GLU A 47 -6.10 -4.25 -7.49
CA GLU A 47 -5.55 -5.49 -6.96
C GLU A 47 -4.03 -5.50 -7.18
N VAL A 48 -3.30 -5.52 -6.06
CA VAL A 48 -1.84 -5.68 -6.03
C VAL A 48 -1.50 -6.68 -4.94
N PRO A 49 -0.36 -7.40 -5.05
CA PRO A 49 0.13 -8.24 -3.97
C PRO A 49 0.24 -7.44 -2.67
N ALA A 50 -0.13 -8.04 -1.55
CA ALA A 50 -0.04 -7.38 -0.24
C ALA A 50 1.41 -6.96 0.09
N ARG A 51 2.38 -7.78 -0.31
CA ARG A 51 3.81 -7.49 -0.16
C ARG A 51 4.60 -7.99 -1.35
N VAL A 52 5.56 -7.17 -1.77
CA VAL A 52 6.61 -7.56 -2.71
C VAL A 52 7.90 -7.67 -1.90
N VAL A 53 8.25 -8.89 -1.50
CA VAL A 53 9.42 -9.18 -0.66
C VAL A 53 10.69 -9.46 -1.47
N GLU A 54 10.54 -9.70 -2.77
CA GLU A 54 11.65 -9.83 -3.71
C GLU A 54 11.76 -8.55 -4.52
N ALA A 55 12.94 -7.94 -4.54
CA ALA A 55 13.22 -6.87 -5.50
C ALA A 55 13.16 -7.48 -6.91
N ASN A 56 12.43 -6.84 -7.83
CA ASN A 56 12.52 -7.19 -9.25
C ASN A 56 14.00 -7.11 -9.65
N ALA A 57 14.55 -8.24 -10.11
CA ALA A 57 15.93 -8.36 -10.58
C ALA A 57 16.22 -7.45 -11.77
#